data_AF-A0A7K2X9J4-F1
#
_entry.id   AF-A0A7K2X9J4-F1
#
_cell.length_a   1.000
_cell.length_b   1.000
_cell.length_c   1.000
_cell.angle_alpha   90.00
_cell.angle_beta   90.00
_cell.angle_gamma   90.00
#
_symmetry.space_group_name_H-M   'P 1'
#
loop_
_entity.id
_entity.type
_entity.pdbx_description
1 polymer ?
#
loop_
_entity_poly.entity_id
_entity_poly.type
_entity_poly.pdbx_seq_one_letter_code
_entity_poly.pdbx_strand_id
1 'polypeptide(L)'
;MAGPSPAQPPGGGGAIDVKPSDLWSVSGRVAAQQDFLVRGANKLLEELRKYPDAGGAGTEARKFAQAYKKIGDRWLEVWGRSVLGVGGVAVGFTETANAYTKADAASHPQGKPAEQRPLPVVVDRAPDFGSVPDIKWGDDDGGDDFLRGLMEGIPEIVRDVLQPLCKNVFRVGRVADVHPFPQQHYLNSLSHGWTNVSVTGTMVADQLTQAVGTITNHQQADWEAAMRTFCSALWGGTAWGQQRHGYQWAQTANSGPGTPRVPTGSEPVLAVLKDTADDVATILREYAEAAVDLNRDVWDEMERAMKKAVKEILEDLAKPKDAKSLLGTVTNVIGKGVGLVLSFDVKTVLNIDTAKLNRIVDRYTGVLDGLTTRMEALKGPLDEAYLSAPKFEAGVARAHGFGARALEEFKESKVWLKVDSHGSYDLNLAANEHTDGGHTLDRHVGKTDEQLAQRLRDQQSNGPTQAWPHGKPGIAGASAFPDYRRAEDLTEYNLNKNKAAIDAWIKGPPPATDGAVKDFHATAPNGETSGRSVSKQPVDPNDPLSGYKQAGMNAKAYDVTGIDTRIRYDSSRNPPFTVMTSMPSKS
;
A
#
# COMPACT_ATOMS: atom_id res chain seq x y z
N MET A 1 33.66 -46.45 -16.82
CA MET A 1 34.85 -45.81 -16.20
C MET A 1 34.38 -44.68 -15.32
N ALA A 2 34.92 -44.59 -14.11
CA ALA A 2 34.61 -43.55 -13.13
C ALA A 2 35.71 -42.48 -13.11
N GLY A 3 35.30 -41.22 -12.93
CA GLY A 3 36.09 -40.10 -12.37
C GLY A 3 36.43 -38.94 -13.33
N PRO A 4 36.53 -37.68 -12.84
CA PRO A 4 36.38 -37.21 -11.45
C PRO A 4 35.11 -36.38 -11.19
N SER A 5 34.57 -36.51 -9.98
CA SER A 5 33.57 -35.60 -9.41
C SER A 5 34.20 -34.24 -9.06
N PRO A 6 33.52 -33.10 -9.30
CA PRO A 6 33.85 -31.84 -8.64
C PRO A 6 33.50 -31.90 -7.15
N ALA A 7 34.38 -31.30 -6.34
CA ALA A 7 34.49 -31.50 -4.90
C ALA A 7 33.19 -31.32 -4.11
N GLN A 8 32.90 -32.35 -3.31
CA GLN A 8 31.98 -32.26 -2.18
C GLN A 8 32.54 -31.20 -1.21
N PRO A 9 31.75 -30.18 -0.78
CA PRO A 9 32.22 -29.18 0.16
C PRO A 9 32.72 -29.88 1.43
N PRO A 10 33.88 -29.49 1.98
CA PRO A 10 34.30 -30.02 3.27
C PRO A 10 33.23 -29.67 4.30
N GLY A 11 32.70 -30.69 4.98
CA GLY A 11 31.71 -30.50 6.02
C GLY A 11 32.25 -29.70 7.19
N GLY A 12 31.49 -28.70 7.63
CA GLY A 12 31.66 -28.04 8.92
C GLY A 12 31.47 -26.51 8.89
N GLY A 13 30.23 -26.04 9.15
CA GLY A 13 29.93 -24.66 9.54
C GLY A 13 29.52 -23.73 8.39
N GLY A 14 28.21 -23.59 8.15
CA GLY A 14 27.66 -22.69 7.13
C GLY A 14 28.05 -21.24 7.36
N ALA A 15 28.96 -20.71 6.54
CA ALA A 15 29.26 -19.29 6.40
C ALA A 15 29.18 -18.94 4.90
N ILE A 16 28.57 -17.80 4.57
CA ILE A 16 28.56 -17.26 3.20
C ILE A 16 29.62 -16.15 3.14
N ASP A 17 30.58 -16.26 2.22
CA ASP A 17 31.52 -15.18 1.91
C ASP A 17 30.88 -14.20 0.92
N VAL A 18 30.18 -13.20 1.44
CA VAL A 18 29.54 -12.16 0.62
C VAL A 18 30.59 -11.17 0.13
N LYS A 19 30.59 -10.90 -1.18
CA LYS A 19 31.50 -9.97 -1.84
C LYS A 19 30.77 -8.71 -2.29
N PRO A 20 31.48 -7.59 -2.52
CA PRO A 20 30.90 -6.39 -3.14
C PRO A 20 30.16 -6.68 -4.45
N SER A 21 30.64 -7.66 -5.24
CA SER A 21 29.97 -8.12 -6.47
C SER A 21 28.59 -8.72 -6.23
N ASP A 22 28.39 -9.39 -5.10
CA ASP A 22 27.10 -9.98 -4.74
C ASP A 22 26.10 -8.88 -4.37
N LEU A 23 26.54 -7.86 -3.61
CA LEU A 23 25.71 -6.69 -3.31
C LEU A 23 25.34 -5.89 -4.57
N TRP A 24 26.25 -5.69 -5.52
CA TRP A 24 25.91 -5.06 -6.80
C TRP A 24 24.91 -5.91 -7.61
N SER A 25 25.02 -7.24 -7.56
CA SER A 25 24.06 -8.16 -8.19
C SER A 25 22.67 -8.05 -7.55
N VAL A 26 22.59 -8.05 -6.21
CA VAL A 26 21.34 -7.87 -5.47
C VAL A 26 20.73 -6.50 -5.77
N SER A 27 21.54 -5.44 -5.75
CA SER A 27 21.11 -4.08 -6.12
C SER A 27 20.45 -4.06 -7.50
N GLY A 28 21.09 -4.63 -8.53
CA GLY A 28 20.53 -4.66 -9.88
C GLY A 28 19.20 -5.41 -9.95
N ARG A 29 19.07 -6.53 -9.21
CA ARG A 29 17.81 -7.29 -9.13
C ARG A 29 16.72 -6.51 -8.42
N VAL A 30 17.03 -5.84 -7.31
CA VAL A 30 16.08 -4.99 -6.56
C VAL A 30 15.62 -3.80 -7.41
N ALA A 31 16.54 -3.14 -8.12
CA ALA A 31 16.20 -2.03 -9.02
C ALA A 31 15.24 -2.48 -10.14
N ALA A 32 15.44 -3.67 -10.71
CA ALA A 32 14.53 -4.22 -11.71
C ALA A 32 13.10 -4.43 -11.16
N GLN A 33 12.95 -4.80 -9.89
CA GLN A 33 11.63 -4.95 -9.26
C GLN A 33 10.88 -3.63 -9.13
N GLN A 34 11.60 -2.52 -8.95
CA GLN A 34 11.00 -1.20 -8.91
C GLN A 34 10.34 -0.85 -10.26
N ASP A 35 10.99 -1.16 -11.38
CA ASP A 35 10.43 -0.99 -12.72
C ASP A 35 9.19 -1.88 -12.93
N PHE A 36 9.20 -3.13 -12.43
CA PHE A 36 8.02 -4.00 -12.47
C PHE A 36 6.82 -3.40 -11.71
N LEU A 37 7.02 -2.81 -10.53
CA LEU A 37 5.96 -2.13 -9.78
C LEU A 37 5.36 -0.96 -10.58
N VAL A 38 6.22 -0.11 -11.17
CA VAL A 38 5.78 1.04 -11.96
C VAL A 38 4.98 0.59 -13.18
N ARG A 39 5.46 -0.42 -13.90
CA ARG A 39 4.75 -0.98 -15.07
C ARG A 39 3.44 -1.65 -14.66
N GLY A 40 3.40 -2.32 -13.52
CA GLY A 40 2.20 -2.97 -12.98
C GLY A 40 1.04 -1.98 -12.80
N ALA A 41 1.28 -0.86 -12.12
CA ALA A 41 0.27 0.18 -11.93
C ALA A 41 -0.13 0.88 -13.24
N ASN A 42 0.83 1.15 -14.13
CA ASN A 42 0.52 1.72 -15.45
C ASN A 42 -0.33 0.78 -16.31
N LYS A 43 -0.02 -0.52 -16.29
CA LYS A 43 -0.80 -1.54 -17.01
C LYS A 43 -2.21 -1.66 -16.44
N LEU A 44 -2.36 -1.67 -15.11
CA LEU A 44 -3.68 -1.61 -14.46
C LEU A 44 -4.47 -0.42 -15.01
N LEU A 45 -3.91 0.79 -14.94
CA LEU A 45 -4.61 1.99 -15.41
C LEU A 45 -4.95 1.95 -16.90
N GLU A 46 -4.08 1.40 -17.74
CA GLU A 46 -4.38 1.18 -19.15
C GLU A 46 -5.57 0.23 -19.33
N GLU A 47 -5.63 -0.87 -18.57
CA GLU A 47 -6.75 -1.81 -18.60
C GLU A 47 -8.05 -1.18 -18.08
N LEU A 48 -8.00 -0.43 -16.97
CA LEU A 48 -9.17 0.21 -16.41
C LEU A 48 -9.74 1.30 -17.34
N ARG A 49 -8.88 2.11 -17.97
CA ARG A 49 -9.29 3.23 -18.84
C ARG A 49 -10.02 2.78 -20.11
N LYS A 50 -9.97 1.50 -20.47
CA LYS A 50 -10.75 0.94 -21.58
C LYS A 50 -12.26 0.91 -21.27
N TYR A 51 -12.63 1.02 -20.00
CA TYR A 51 -14.00 0.83 -19.53
C TYR A 51 -14.46 1.94 -18.56
N PRO A 52 -14.46 3.22 -18.99
CA PRO A 52 -14.85 4.34 -18.11
C PRO A 52 -16.36 4.35 -17.83
N ASP A 53 -17.19 3.77 -18.68
CA ASP A 53 -18.65 3.91 -18.61
C ASP A 53 -19.36 2.64 -18.10
N ALA A 54 -18.80 2.00 -17.08
CA ALA A 54 -19.22 0.66 -16.65
C ALA A 54 -20.38 0.65 -15.63
N GLY A 55 -20.54 1.71 -14.84
CA GLY A 55 -21.30 1.66 -13.59
C GLY A 55 -22.79 1.95 -13.70
N GLY A 56 -23.33 2.31 -14.86
CA GLY A 56 -24.77 2.55 -15.04
C GLY A 56 -25.32 3.77 -14.29
N ALA A 57 -26.61 4.04 -14.47
CA ALA A 57 -27.29 5.20 -13.90
C ALA A 57 -27.84 4.96 -12.49
N GLY A 58 -28.19 6.05 -11.80
CA GLY A 58 -28.83 6.02 -10.49
C GLY A 58 -27.96 6.57 -9.35
N THR A 59 -28.62 6.81 -8.21
CA THR A 59 -27.98 7.43 -7.04
C THR A 59 -26.98 6.48 -6.39
N GLU A 60 -27.36 5.21 -6.26
CA GLU A 60 -26.57 4.15 -5.62
C GLU A 60 -25.36 3.78 -6.50
N ALA A 61 -25.55 3.69 -7.82
CA ALA A 61 -24.46 3.53 -8.79
C ALA A 61 -23.44 4.67 -8.69
N ARG A 62 -23.92 5.92 -8.57
CA ARG A 62 -23.04 7.09 -8.40
C ARG A 62 -22.26 7.05 -7.10
N LYS A 63 -22.90 6.67 -5.98
CA LYS A 63 -22.20 6.50 -4.68
C LYS A 63 -21.12 5.43 -4.78
N PHE A 64 -21.43 4.30 -5.40
CA PHE A 64 -20.46 3.23 -5.64
C PHE A 64 -19.27 3.72 -6.47
N ALA A 65 -19.51 4.41 -7.59
CA ALA A 65 -18.46 4.95 -8.45
C ALA A 65 -17.54 5.93 -7.70
N GLN A 66 -18.10 6.79 -6.85
CA GLN A 66 -17.33 7.70 -6.00
C GLN A 66 -16.47 6.94 -4.98
N ALA A 67 -17.02 5.92 -4.34
CA ALA A 67 -16.28 5.08 -3.40
C ALA A 67 -15.15 4.32 -4.11
N TYR A 68 -15.44 3.68 -5.24
CA TYR A 68 -14.46 2.99 -6.08
C TYR A 68 -13.30 3.91 -6.46
N LYS A 69 -13.62 5.11 -6.94
CA LYS A 69 -12.62 6.10 -7.33
C LYS A 69 -11.73 6.50 -6.17
N LYS A 70 -12.34 6.87 -5.04
CA LYS A 70 -11.64 7.27 -3.82
C LYS A 70 -10.69 6.16 -3.31
N ILE A 71 -11.13 4.92 -3.33
CA ILE A 71 -10.34 3.77 -2.87
C ILE A 71 -9.23 3.43 -3.86
N GLY A 72 -9.54 3.40 -5.17
CA GLY A 72 -8.55 3.14 -6.21
C GLY A 72 -7.45 4.19 -6.26
N ASP A 73 -7.80 5.47 -6.10
CA ASP A 73 -6.82 6.57 -6.04
C ASP A 73 -5.91 6.44 -4.81
N ARG A 74 -6.48 6.16 -3.63
CA ARG A 74 -5.68 5.90 -2.43
C ARG A 74 -4.77 4.68 -2.59
N TRP A 75 -5.25 3.62 -3.25
CA TRP A 75 -4.45 2.44 -3.55
C TRP A 75 -3.24 2.79 -4.45
N LEU A 76 -3.44 3.61 -5.49
CA LEU A 76 -2.35 4.10 -6.36
C LEU A 76 -1.34 4.96 -5.59
N GLU A 77 -1.79 5.80 -4.65
CA GLU A 77 -0.91 6.57 -3.78
C GLU A 77 -0.03 5.66 -2.90
N VAL A 78 -0.61 4.61 -2.30
CA VAL A 78 0.13 3.63 -1.48
C VAL A 78 1.12 2.85 -2.34
N TRP A 79 0.71 2.42 -3.54
CA TRP A 79 1.57 1.74 -4.51
C TRP A 79 2.75 2.63 -4.95
N GLY A 80 2.50 3.91 -5.25
CA GLY A 80 3.55 4.86 -5.60
C GLY A 80 4.56 5.10 -4.47
N ARG A 81 4.12 5.07 -3.21
CA ARG A 81 5.02 5.16 -2.06
C ARG A 81 5.84 3.89 -1.84
N SER A 82 5.26 2.71 -2.05
CA SER A 82 6.00 1.44 -1.88
C SER A 82 7.15 1.28 -2.88
N VAL A 83 7.02 1.86 -4.08
CA VAL A 83 8.09 1.95 -5.09
C VAL A 83 9.36 2.61 -4.51
N LEU A 84 9.23 3.63 -3.66
CA LEU A 84 10.38 4.41 -3.16
C LEU A 84 11.32 3.60 -2.28
N GLY A 85 10.77 2.82 -1.34
CA GLY A 85 11.56 1.99 -0.43
C GLY A 85 12.42 0.99 -1.18
N VAL A 86 11.87 0.37 -2.23
CA VAL A 86 12.57 -0.58 -3.10
C VAL A 86 13.75 0.08 -3.82
N GLY A 87 13.55 1.27 -4.39
CA GLY A 87 14.62 2.03 -5.04
C GLY A 87 15.74 2.43 -4.08
N GLY A 88 15.36 2.86 -2.88
CA GLY A 88 16.31 3.19 -1.81
C GLY A 88 17.18 2.00 -1.44
N VAL A 89 16.60 0.81 -1.33
CA VAL A 89 17.36 -0.41 -1.03
C VAL A 89 18.38 -0.75 -2.12
N ALA A 90 18.02 -0.63 -3.40
CA ALA A 90 18.96 -0.88 -4.49
C ALA A 90 20.16 0.09 -4.44
N VAL A 91 19.90 1.37 -4.19
CA VAL A 91 20.94 2.39 -4.03
C VAL A 91 21.82 2.07 -2.83
N GLY A 92 21.24 1.81 -1.66
CA GLY A 92 21.99 1.52 -0.44
C GLY A 92 22.91 0.31 -0.57
N PHE A 93 22.49 -0.78 -1.23
CA PHE A 93 23.38 -1.92 -1.50
C PHE A 93 24.57 -1.56 -2.40
N THR A 94 24.35 -0.73 -3.42
CA THR A 94 25.43 -0.26 -4.31
C THR A 94 26.41 0.64 -3.59
N GLU A 95 25.90 1.58 -2.80
CA GLU A 95 26.72 2.48 -1.98
C GLU A 95 27.55 1.71 -0.96
N THR A 96 26.94 0.73 -0.28
CA THR A 96 27.63 -0.14 0.68
C THR A 96 28.79 -0.88 0.02
N ALA A 97 28.55 -1.51 -1.13
CA ALA A 97 29.58 -2.22 -1.87
C ALA A 97 30.71 -1.30 -2.35
N ASN A 98 30.37 -0.11 -2.86
CA ASN A 98 31.33 0.89 -3.31
C ASN A 98 32.16 1.47 -2.15
N ALA A 99 31.55 1.70 -0.98
CA ALA A 99 32.23 2.14 0.22
C ALA A 99 33.19 1.06 0.73
N TYR A 100 32.76 -0.20 0.67
CA TYR A 100 33.58 -1.36 1.05
C TYR A 100 34.86 -1.46 0.22
N THR A 101 34.74 -1.42 -1.12
CA THR A 101 35.91 -1.54 -2.01
C THR A 101 36.86 -0.36 -1.88
N LYS A 102 36.34 0.84 -1.59
CA LYS A 102 37.17 2.01 -1.25
C LYS A 102 37.95 1.81 0.04
N ALA A 103 37.29 1.33 1.09
CA ALA A 103 37.93 1.07 2.37
C ALA A 103 39.01 -0.03 2.27
N ASP A 104 38.73 -1.09 1.50
CA ASP A 104 39.69 -2.16 1.24
C ASP A 104 40.92 -1.67 0.46
N ALA A 105 40.71 -0.91 -0.62
CA ALA A 105 41.82 -0.32 -1.40
C ALA A 105 42.65 0.68 -0.59
N ALA A 106 42.02 1.47 0.29
CA ALA A 106 42.71 2.39 1.19
C ALA A 106 43.56 1.64 2.23
N SER A 107 43.11 0.46 2.67
CA SER A 107 43.83 -0.41 3.60
C SER A 107 44.96 -1.21 2.93
N HIS A 108 44.93 -1.35 1.60
CA HIS A 108 45.92 -2.05 0.80
C HIS A 108 46.47 -1.18 -0.35
N PRO A 109 47.36 -0.19 -0.07
CA PRO A 109 47.78 0.82 -1.05
C PRO A 109 48.52 0.28 -2.28
N GLN A 110 49.10 -0.93 -2.20
CA GLN A 110 49.75 -1.63 -3.32
C GLN A 110 48.82 -2.65 -4.01
N GLY A 111 47.55 -2.72 -3.57
CA GLY A 111 46.54 -3.63 -4.08
C GLY A 111 45.86 -3.14 -5.35
N LYS A 112 44.78 -3.85 -5.74
CA LYS A 112 43.95 -3.44 -6.87
C LYS A 112 43.23 -2.11 -6.55
N PRO A 113 43.05 -1.22 -7.54
CA PRO A 113 42.24 -0.03 -7.34
C PRO A 113 40.81 -0.42 -6.97
N ALA A 114 40.14 0.44 -6.17
CA ALA A 114 38.77 0.21 -5.77
C ALA A 114 37.85 0.10 -7.00
N GLU A 115 37.22 -1.07 -7.19
CA GLU A 115 36.15 -1.20 -8.17
C GLU A 115 34.94 -0.40 -7.69
N GLN A 116 34.35 0.40 -8.59
CA GLN A 116 33.17 1.20 -8.32
C GLN A 116 32.14 0.94 -9.40
N ARG A 117 30.88 0.76 -9.01
CA ARG A 117 29.74 0.68 -9.93
C ARG A 117 28.91 1.96 -9.87
N PRO A 118 28.35 2.43 -10.99
CA PRO A 118 27.38 3.52 -10.94
C PRO A 118 26.16 3.10 -10.11
N LEU A 119 25.50 4.08 -9.48
CA LEU A 119 24.24 3.83 -8.80
C LEU A 119 23.18 3.35 -9.80
N PRO A 120 22.29 2.42 -9.41
CA PRO A 120 21.20 1.99 -10.27
C PRO A 120 20.27 3.18 -10.54
N VAL A 121 19.72 3.23 -11.76
CA VAL A 121 18.67 4.19 -12.09
C VAL A 121 17.39 3.72 -11.40
N VAL A 122 16.91 4.53 -10.47
CA VAL A 122 15.74 4.23 -9.65
C VAL A 122 14.81 5.43 -9.59
N VAL A 123 13.55 5.17 -9.25
CA VAL A 123 12.56 6.15 -8.89
C VAL A 123 12.77 6.56 -7.43
N ASP A 124 13.14 7.82 -7.21
CA ASP A 124 13.40 8.41 -5.88
C ASP A 124 12.26 9.34 -5.41
N ARG A 125 11.27 9.58 -6.26
CA ARG A 125 10.03 10.32 -5.96
C ARG A 125 8.81 9.48 -6.29
N ALA A 126 7.81 9.49 -5.42
CA ALA A 126 6.62 8.67 -5.60
C ALA A 126 6.02 8.97 -7.00
N PRO A 127 5.85 7.96 -7.87
CA PRO A 127 5.22 8.16 -9.16
C PRO A 127 3.81 8.72 -8.98
N ASP A 128 3.49 9.74 -9.77
CA ASP A 128 2.10 10.14 -9.97
C ASP A 128 1.53 9.31 -11.13
N PHE A 129 0.80 8.25 -10.79
CA PHE A 129 0.12 7.42 -11.77
C PHE A 129 -1.15 8.09 -12.32
N GLY A 130 -1.54 9.24 -11.76
CA GLY A 130 -2.85 9.83 -11.95
C GLY A 130 -3.90 9.03 -11.18
N SER A 131 -5.03 8.79 -11.83
CA SER A 131 -6.25 8.39 -11.14
C SER A 131 -6.97 7.27 -11.87
N VAL A 132 -7.67 6.42 -11.12
CA VAL A 132 -8.54 5.39 -11.69
C VAL A 132 -9.71 6.06 -12.44
N PRO A 133 -10.21 5.44 -13.52
CA PRO A 133 -11.34 6.00 -14.25
C PRO A 133 -12.56 6.11 -13.32
N ASP A 134 -13.32 7.20 -13.51
CA ASP A 134 -14.65 7.30 -12.93
C ASP A 134 -15.54 6.34 -13.70
N ILE A 135 -15.94 5.23 -13.08
CA ILE A 135 -16.74 4.14 -13.68
C ILE A 135 -18.22 4.55 -13.82
N LYS A 136 -18.48 5.79 -14.17
CA LYS A 136 -19.83 6.37 -14.22
C LYS A 136 -20.64 5.82 -15.40
N TRP A 137 -21.80 6.42 -15.63
CA TRP A 137 -22.56 6.20 -16.85
C TRP A 137 -22.03 7.08 -18.01
N GLY A 138 -21.93 6.51 -19.21
CA GLY A 138 -21.52 7.16 -20.46
C GLY A 138 -22.67 7.48 -21.42
N ASP A 139 -22.41 7.99 -22.61
CA ASP A 139 -23.47 8.54 -23.48
C ASP A 139 -24.35 7.48 -24.20
N ASP A 140 -24.00 6.20 -24.14
CA ASP A 140 -24.76 5.11 -24.76
C ASP A 140 -25.77 4.52 -23.76
N ASP A 141 -27.06 4.56 -24.12
CA ASP A 141 -28.16 4.12 -23.27
C ASP A 141 -28.63 2.69 -23.56
N GLY A 142 -28.13 2.03 -24.62
CA GLY A 142 -28.43 0.63 -24.96
C GLY A 142 -29.93 0.29 -25.14
N GLY A 143 -30.82 1.28 -25.04
CA GLY A 143 -32.26 1.08 -24.93
C GLY A 143 -32.89 0.60 -26.23
N ASP A 144 -32.31 1.01 -27.36
CA ASP A 144 -32.80 0.64 -28.69
C ASP A 144 -32.58 -0.84 -29.03
N ASP A 145 -31.49 -1.47 -28.56
CA ASP A 145 -31.23 -2.89 -28.79
C ASP A 145 -32.11 -3.77 -27.89
N PHE A 146 -32.31 -3.38 -26.64
CA PHE A 146 -33.27 -4.02 -25.73
C PHE A 146 -34.70 -3.99 -26.32
N LEU A 147 -35.14 -2.84 -26.81
CA LEU A 147 -36.46 -2.68 -27.42
C LEU A 147 -36.61 -3.46 -28.73
N ARG A 148 -35.55 -3.51 -29.54
CA ARG A 148 -35.52 -4.28 -30.79
C ARG A 148 -35.68 -5.77 -30.53
N GLY A 149 -34.96 -6.31 -29.54
CA GLY A 149 -35.07 -7.72 -29.16
C GLY A 149 -36.47 -8.07 -28.63
N LEU A 150 -37.07 -7.22 -27.80
CA LEU A 150 -38.42 -7.45 -27.28
C LEU A 150 -39.48 -7.52 -28.40
N MET A 151 -39.29 -6.77 -29.49
CA MET A 151 -40.22 -6.72 -30.61
C MET A 151 -39.93 -7.76 -31.72
N GLU A 152 -38.87 -8.54 -31.57
CA GLU A 152 -38.50 -9.55 -32.56
C GLU A 152 -39.59 -10.66 -32.61
N GLY A 153 -40.05 -10.98 -33.83
CA GLY A 153 -41.09 -11.99 -34.04
C GLY A 153 -42.55 -11.52 -33.84
N ILE A 154 -42.80 -10.24 -33.51
CA ILE A 154 -44.15 -9.67 -33.44
C ILE A 154 -44.64 -9.26 -34.84
N PRO A 155 -45.88 -9.61 -35.26
CA PRO A 155 -46.45 -9.15 -36.54
C PRO A 155 -46.46 -7.62 -36.70
N GLU A 156 -46.19 -7.11 -37.91
CA GLU A 156 -46.06 -5.65 -38.18
C GLU A 156 -47.24 -4.82 -37.64
N ILE A 157 -48.48 -5.26 -37.87
CA ILE A 157 -49.67 -4.51 -37.42
C ILE A 157 -49.78 -4.40 -35.89
N VAL A 158 -49.24 -5.36 -35.14
CA VAL A 158 -49.21 -5.34 -33.66
C VAL A 158 -47.99 -4.56 -33.18
N ARG A 159 -46.86 -4.69 -33.89
CA ARG A 159 -45.63 -3.94 -33.63
C ARG A 159 -45.85 -2.44 -33.74
N ASP A 160 -46.57 -1.97 -34.75
CA ASP A 160 -46.88 -0.54 -34.96
C ASP A 160 -47.66 0.06 -33.78
N VAL A 161 -48.48 -0.74 -33.09
CA VAL A 161 -49.23 -0.33 -31.89
C VAL A 161 -48.35 -0.34 -30.63
N LEU A 162 -47.51 -1.37 -30.48
CA LEU A 162 -46.70 -1.56 -29.26
C LEU A 162 -45.41 -0.73 -29.26
N GLN A 163 -44.82 -0.43 -30.42
CA GLN A 163 -43.53 0.24 -30.51
C GLN A 163 -43.50 1.63 -29.83
N PRO A 164 -44.48 2.52 -30.04
CA PRO A 164 -44.54 3.81 -29.34
C PRO A 164 -44.72 3.68 -27.83
N LEU A 165 -45.39 2.61 -27.35
CA LEU A 165 -45.62 2.36 -25.93
C LEU A 165 -44.36 1.85 -25.24
N CYS A 166 -43.61 0.98 -25.92
CA CYS A 166 -42.37 0.43 -25.40
C CYS A 166 -41.25 1.48 -25.32
N LYS A 167 -41.23 2.51 -26.18
CA LYS A 167 -40.32 3.65 -26.01
C LYS A 167 -40.49 4.39 -24.68
N ASN A 168 -41.66 4.26 -24.03
CA ASN A 168 -41.93 4.83 -22.71
C ASN A 168 -41.81 3.79 -21.58
N VAL A 169 -41.45 2.54 -21.85
CA VAL A 169 -41.37 1.47 -20.84
C VAL A 169 -40.26 1.72 -19.82
N PHE A 170 -39.12 2.27 -20.23
CA PHE A 170 -38.06 2.67 -19.29
C PHE A 170 -38.49 3.85 -18.38
N ARG A 171 -39.65 4.46 -18.61
CA ARG A 171 -40.26 5.48 -17.72
C ARG A 171 -41.25 4.89 -16.73
N VAL A 172 -41.43 3.56 -16.69
CA VAL A 172 -42.39 2.88 -15.80
C VAL A 172 -41.73 2.47 -14.49
N GLY A 173 -42.30 2.95 -13.38
CA GLY A 173 -41.81 2.63 -12.04
C GLY A 173 -40.41 3.16 -11.78
N ARG A 174 -39.69 2.51 -10.86
CA ARG A 174 -38.32 2.88 -10.48
C ARG A 174 -37.24 2.42 -11.47
N VAL A 175 -37.61 1.70 -12.55
CA VAL A 175 -36.64 1.27 -13.57
C VAL A 175 -35.97 2.47 -14.24
N ALA A 176 -36.71 3.57 -14.38
CA ALA A 176 -36.20 4.85 -14.87
C ALA A 176 -35.07 5.42 -14.00
N ASP A 177 -35.06 5.11 -12.70
CA ASP A 177 -34.07 5.64 -11.75
C ASP A 177 -32.69 5.02 -11.96
N VAL A 178 -32.63 3.83 -12.54
CA VAL A 178 -31.41 3.02 -12.71
C VAL A 178 -31.10 2.72 -14.19
N HIS A 179 -31.93 3.23 -15.12
CA HIS A 179 -31.68 3.12 -16.54
C HIS A 179 -30.84 4.31 -17.04
N PRO A 180 -29.84 4.07 -17.90
CA PRO A 180 -29.43 2.76 -18.42
C PRO A 180 -28.63 1.92 -17.43
N PHE A 181 -28.74 0.61 -17.61
CA PHE A 181 -28.18 -0.37 -16.70
C PHE A 181 -26.65 -0.44 -16.79
N PRO A 182 -25.96 -0.92 -15.74
CA PRO A 182 -24.52 -1.10 -15.77
C PRO A 182 -24.05 -2.10 -16.84
N GLN A 183 -22.86 -1.88 -17.38
CA GLN A 183 -22.25 -2.74 -18.39
C GLN A 183 -21.51 -3.91 -17.71
N GLN A 184 -22.21 -5.03 -17.53
CA GLN A 184 -21.70 -6.22 -16.81
C GLN A 184 -20.35 -6.72 -17.33
N HIS A 185 -20.13 -6.74 -18.66
CA HIS A 185 -18.87 -7.20 -19.24
C HIS A 185 -17.71 -6.27 -18.91
N TYR A 186 -17.98 -4.96 -18.85
CA TYR A 186 -16.98 -3.95 -18.51
C TYR A 186 -16.62 -4.04 -17.02
N LEU A 187 -17.61 -4.19 -16.14
CA LEU A 187 -17.38 -4.43 -14.71
C LEU A 187 -16.54 -5.70 -14.48
N ASN A 188 -16.80 -6.77 -15.22
CA ASN A 188 -15.99 -7.99 -15.15
C ASN A 188 -14.56 -7.77 -15.69
N SER A 189 -14.39 -7.02 -16.77
CA SER A 189 -13.04 -6.65 -17.26
C SER A 189 -12.26 -5.79 -16.25
N LEU A 190 -12.92 -4.85 -15.58
CA LEU A 190 -12.31 -4.07 -14.49
C LEU A 190 -11.88 -5.00 -13.34
N SER A 191 -12.72 -5.96 -12.96
CA SER A 191 -12.40 -6.98 -11.94
C SER A 191 -11.13 -7.76 -12.29
N HIS A 192 -10.98 -8.18 -13.55
CA HIS A 192 -9.77 -8.85 -14.03
C HIS A 192 -8.52 -7.97 -13.94
N GLY A 193 -8.62 -6.69 -14.27
CA GLY A 193 -7.49 -5.75 -14.14
C GLY A 193 -6.98 -5.66 -12.69
N TRP A 194 -7.88 -5.56 -11.73
CA TRP A 194 -7.55 -5.56 -10.30
C TRP A 194 -6.94 -6.89 -9.83
N THR A 195 -7.43 -8.02 -10.33
CA THR A 195 -6.83 -9.33 -10.04
C THR A 195 -5.40 -9.44 -10.59
N ASN A 196 -5.17 -8.92 -11.80
CA ASN A 196 -3.84 -8.99 -12.43
C ASN A 196 -2.79 -8.16 -11.67
N VAL A 197 -3.18 -7.00 -11.14
CA VAL A 197 -2.24 -6.15 -10.40
C VAL A 197 -1.91 -6.73 -9.02
N SER A 198 -2.85 -7.43 -8.38
CA SER A 198 -2.59 -8.07 -7.07
C SER A 198 -1.49 -9.14 -7.20
N VAL A 199 -1.55 -9.96 -8.25
CA VAL A 199 -0.50 -10.95 -8.60
C VAL A 199 0.86 -10.28 -8.83
N THR A 200 0.87 -9.13 -9.51
CA THR A 200 2.11 -8.39 -9.79
C THR A 200 2.81 -7.97 -8.51
N GLY A 201 2.07 -7.49 -7.51
CA GLY A 201 2.62 -7.11 -6.21
C GLY A 201 3.28 -8.29 -5.48
N THR A 202 2.58 -9.43 -5.40
CA THR A 202 3.12 -10.64 -4.75
C THR A 202 4.39 -11.15 -5.43
N MET A 203 4.40 -11.19 -6.77
CA MET A 203 5.58 -11.62 -7.53
C MET A 203 6.81 -10.75 -7.23
N VAL A 204 6.62 -9.42 -7.11
CA VAL A 204 7.71 -8.50 -6.79
C VAL A 204 8.28 -8.79 -5.40
N ALA A 205 7.42 -8.96 -4.40
CA ALA A 205 7.88 -9.22 -3.03
C ALA A 205 8.64 -10.54 -2.90
N ASP A 206 8.16 -11.60 -3.55
CA ASP A 206 8.87 -12.88 -3.61
C ASP A 206 10.25 -12.72 -4.27
N GLN A 207 10.35 -11.97 -5.37
CA GLN A 207 11.62 -11.73 -6.06
C GLN A 207 12.59 -10.87 -5.24
N LEU A 208 12.09 -9.89 -4.49
CA LEU A 208 12.90 -9.09 -3.56
C LEU A 208 13.44 -9.94 -2.42
N THR A 209 12.59 -10.73 -1.78
CA THR A 209 12.98 -11.68 -0.73
C THR A 209 14.01 -12.68 -1.27
N GLN A 210 13.82 -13.24 -2.47
CA GLN A 210 14.80 -14.11 -3.10
C GLN A 210 16.14 -13.41 -3.39
N ALA A 211 16.12 -12.17 -3.86
CA ALA A 211 17.35 -11.41 -4.11
C ALA A 211 18.15 -11.19 -2.83
N VAL A 212 17.50 -10.74 -1.75
CA VAL A 212 18.14 -10.57 -0.42
C VAL A 212 18.60 -11.92 0.15
N GLY A 213 17.88 -13.00 -0.12
CA GLY A 213 18.26 -14.36 0.27
C GLY A 213 19.64 -14.78 -0.24
N THR A 214 20.07 -14.29 -1.42
CA THR A 214 21.39 -14.67 -1.97
C THR A 214 22.59 -14.15 -1.18
N ILE A 215 22.39 -13.17 -0.30
CA ILE A 215 23.40 -12.62 0.61
C ILE A 215 23.08 -12.96 2.08
N THR A 216 22.19 -13.94 2.31
CA THR A 216 21.74 -14.36 3.63
C THR A 216 22.14 -15.80 3.91
N ASN A 217 22.72 -16.05 5.07
CA ASN A 217 23.04 -17.40 5.51
C ASN A 217 21.83 -18.10 6.18
N HIS A 218 21.02 -18.78 5.37
CA HIS A 218 19.81 -19.48 5.83
C HIS A 218 20.06 -20.62 6.83
N GLN A 219 21.30 -21.08 7.00
CA GLN A 219 21.64 -22.12 7.99
C GLN A 219 21.79 -21.54 9.41
N GLN A 220 21.86 -20.22 9.55
CA GLN A 220 21.97 -19.52 10.84
C GLN A 220 20.66 -18.78 11.15
N ALA A 221 20.07 -19.10 12.31
CA ALA A 221 18.74 -18.62 12.67
C ALA A 221 18.66 -17.10 12.87
N ASP A 222 19.75 -16.49 13.33
CA ASP A 222 19.88 -15.05 13.50
C ASP A 222 19.98 -14.30 12.16
N TRP A 223 20.64 -14.90 11.17
CA TRP A 223 20.70 -14.41 9.79
C TRP A 223 19.35 -14.46 9.09
N GLU A 224 18.69 -15.61 9.16
CA GLU A 224 17.32 -15.77 8.67
C GLU A 224 16.39 -14.76 9.34
N ALA A 225 16.58 -14.52 10.65
CA ALA A 225 15.80 -13.55 11.39
C ALA A 225 16.05 -12.10 10.97
N ALA A 226 17.30 -11.73 10.72
CA ALA A 226 17.69 -10.41 10.23
C ALA A 226 17.12 -10.15 8.83
N MET A 227 17.23 -11.12 7.93
CA MET A 227 16.64 -11.04 6.59
C MET A 227 15.12 -10.85 6.67
N ARG A 228 14.40 -11.64 7.47
CA ARG A 228 12.94 -11.49 7.64
C ARG A 228 12.55 -10.13 8.20
N THR A 229 13.35 -9.62 9.15
CA THR A 229 13.15 -8.28 9.72
C THR A 229 13.37 -7.20 8.66
N PHE A 230 14.42 -7.34 7.84
CA PHE A 230 14.73 -6.44 6.73
C PHE A 230 13.63 -6.44 5.66
N CYS A 231 13.20 -7.62 5.18
CA CYS A 231 12.10 -7.74 4.22
C CYS A 231 10.78 -7.19 4.78
N SER A 232 10.50 -7.43 6.07
CA SER A 232 9.33 -6.83 6.72
C SER A 232 9.41 -5.30 6.74
N ALA A 233 10.60 -4.75 7.04
CA ALA A 233 10.84 -3.32 7.06
C ALA A 233 10.66 -2.66 5.69
N LEU A 234 11.08 -3.34 4.62
CA LEU A 234 10.87 -2.92 3.23
C LEU A 234 9.38 -2.69 2.92
N TRP A 235 8.52 -3.52 3.51
CA TRP A 235 7.07 -3.46 3.33
C TRP A 235 6.32 -2.76 4.46
N GLY A 236 6.99 -1.82 5.15
CA GLY A 236 6.37 -0.93 6.13
C GLY A 236 6.25 -1.51 7.54
N GLY A 237 6.77 -2.71 7.78
CA GLY A 237 6.94 -3.22 9.14
C GLY A 237 7.87 -2.31 9.94
N THR A 238 7.59 -2.11 11.23
CA THR A 238 8.46 -1.34 12.14
C THR A 238 8.72 -2.06 13.45
N ALA A 239 9.78 -1.68 14.17
CA ALA A 239 10.08 -2.23 15.50
C ALA A 239 9.04 -1.88 16.58
N TRP A 240 8.21 -0.86 16.34
CA TRP A 240 7.13 -0.41 17.23
C TRP A 240 5.74 -0.80 16.75
N GLY A 241 5.61 -1.29 15.52
CA GLY A 241 4.31 -1.60 14.91
C GLY A 241 3.46 -2.50 15.81
N GLN A 242 2.15 -2.35 15.66
CA GLN A 242 1.15 -3.09 16.42
C GLN A 242 0.20 -3.79 15.45
N GLN A 243 -0.61 -4.73 15.94
CA GLN A 243 -1.67 -5.30 15.12
C GLN A 243 -2.78 -4.25 14.92
N ARG A 244 -3.08 -3.89 13.66
CA ARG A 244 -4.09 -2.88 13.31
C ARG A 244 -4.79 -3.24 12.01
N HIS A 245 -6.10 -3.01 11.97
CA HIS A 245 -6.95 -3.32 10.81
C HIS A 245 -6.85 -4.77 10.32
N GLY A 246 -6.52 -5.72 11.20
CA GLY A 246 -6.30 -7.12 10.83
C GLY A 246 -4.87 -7.46 10.38
N TYR A 247 -3.99 -6.46 10.22
CA TYR A 247 -2.62 -6.63 9.73
C TYR A 247 -1.58 -6.55 10.86
N GLN A 248 -0.49 -7.29 10.70
CA GLN A 248 0.67 -7.25 11.60
C GLN A 248 1.68 -6.21 11.09
N TRP A 249 1.82 -5.09 11.80
CA TRP A 249 2.76 -4.02 11.44
C TRP A 249 4.12 -4.13 12.15
N ALA A 250 4.25 -5.05 13.12
CA ALA A 250 5.49 -5.27 13.85
C ALA A 250 6.46 -6.14 13.04
N GLN A 251 7.72 -5.71 12.90
CA GLN A 251 8.78 -6.55 12.32
C GLN A 251 9.09 -7.77 13.20
N THR A 252 8.92 -7.64 14.51
CA THR A 252 9.14 -8.70 15.49
C THR A 252 7.99 -8.73 16.50
N ALA A 253 7.59 -9.92 16.94
CA ALA A 253 6.57 -10.09 17.95
C ALA A 253 7.00 -11.12 19.01
N ASN A 254 6.42 -11.02 20.20
CA ASN A 254 6.54 -12.03 21.24
C ASN A 254 5.31 -12.95 21.16
N SER A 255 5.48 -14.25 21.33
CA SER A 255 4.35 -15.19 21.43
C SER A 255 3.63 -15.14 22.80
N GLY A 256 4.06 -14.26 23.72
CA GLY A 256 3.49 -14.08 25.05
C GLY A 256 4.40 -13.27 25.98
N PRO A 257 3.94 -12.94 27.21
CA PRO A 257 4.79 -12.26 28.20
C PRO A 257 6.06 -13.07 28.51
N GLY A 258 7.22 -12.42 28.45
CA GLY A 258 8.51 -13.03 28.77
C GLY A 258 9.13 -13.91 27.68
N THR A 259 8.49 -14.07 26.51
CA THR A 259 9.09 -14.81 25.38
C THR A 259 10.00 -13.91 24.55
N PRO A 260 11.05 -14.45 23.89
CA PRO A 260 11.87 -13.67 22.97
C PRO A 260 11.05 -13.08 21.82
N ARG A 261 11.44 -11.90 21.37
CA ARG A 261 10.92 -11.32 20.13
C ARG A 261 11.47 -12.11 18.95
N VAL A 262 10.59 -12.64 18.12
CA VAL A 262 10.93 -13.31 16.86
C VAL A 262 10.43 -12.49 15.68
N PRO A 263 11.13 -12.52 14.53
CA PRO A 263 10.67 -11.88 13.31
C PRO A 263 9.29 -12.39 12.91
N THR A 264 8.41 -11.49 12.52
CA THR A 264 7.06 -11.85 12.04
C THR A 264 7.09 -12.29 10.58
N GLY A 265 8.07 -11.81 9.79
CA GLY A 265 8.08 -11.97 8.34
C GLY A 265 6.90 -11.28 7.64
N SER A 266 6.22 -10.36 8.34
CA SER A 266 5.03 -9.69 7.82
C SER A 266 5.40 -8.66 6.75
N GLU A 267 4.60 -8.57 5.69
CA GLU A 267 4.74 -7.59 4.61
C GLU A 267 3.50 -6.68 4.55
N PRO A 268 3.26 -5.83 5.58
CA PRO A 268 1.93 -5.28 5.82
C PRO A 268 1.43 -4.33 4.73
N VAL A 269 2.27 -3.46 4.16
CA VAL A 269 1.87 -2.57 3.05
C VAL A 269 1.48 -3.39 1.82
N LEU A 270 2.25 -4.45 1.52
CA LEU A 270 1.96 -5.32 0.39
C LEU A 270 0.67 -6.11 0.62
N ALA A 271 0.49 -6.67 1.81
CA ALA A 271 -0.72 -7.40 2.18
C ALA A 271 -1.97 -6.53 1.99
N VAL A 272 -1.94 -5.27 2.47
CA VAL A 272 -3.03 -4.32 2.26
C VAL A 272 -3.26 -4.04 0.77
N LEU A 273 -2.21 -3.79 -0.01
CA LEU A 273 -2.34 -3.55 -1.45
C LEU A 273 -2.97 -4.75 -2.19
N LYS A 274 -2.49 -5.95 -1.89
CA LYS A 274 -2.99 -7.19 -2.49
C LYS A 274 -4.45 -7.43 -2.11
N ASP A 275 -4.75 -7.45 -0.81
CA ASP A 275 -6.09 -7.75 -0.31
C ASP A 275 -7.10 -6.70 -0.80
N THR A 276 -6.73 -5.42 -0.83
CA THR A 276 -7.57 -4.37 -1.40
C THR A 276 -7.85 -4.62 -2.88
N ALA A 277 -6.85 -4.99 -3.68
CA ALA A 277 -7.04 -5.26 -5.10
C ALA A 277 -7.96 -6.48 -5.33
N ASP A 278 -7.78 -7.55 -4.55
CA ASP A 278 -8.64 -8.75 -4.61
C ASP A 278 -10.08 -8.45 -4.15
N ASP A 279 -10.25 -7.62 -3.13
CA ASP A 279 -11.56 -7.19 -2.63
C ASP A 279 -12.26 -6.28 -3.64
N VAL A 280 -11.56 -5.31 -4.23
CA VAL A 280 -12.10 -4.46 -5.31
C VAL A 280 -12.52 -5.33 -6.50
N ALA A 281 -11.69 -6.29 -6.91
CA ALA A 281 -12.03 -7.22 -7.98
C ALA A 281 -13.29 -8.01 -7.65
N THR A 282 -13.40 -8.54 -6.43
CA THR A 282 -14.56 -9.30 -5.97
C THR A 282 -15.82 -8.45 -5.95
N ILE A 283 -15.74 -7.22 -5.42
CA ILE A 283 -16.86 -6.28 -5.37
C ILE A 283 -17.33 -5.91 -6.78
N LEU A 284 -16.42 -5.67 -7.73
CA LEU A 284 -16.76 -5.38 -9.13
C LEU A 284 -17.43 -6.58 -9.83
N ARG A 285 -16.99 -7.80 -9.54
CA ARG A 285 -17.62 -9.02 -10.05
C ARG A 285 -19.04 -9.19 -9.51
N GLU A 286 -19.23 -9.01 -8.20
CA GLU A 286 -20.57 -9.05 -7.59
C GLU A 286 -21.46 -7.93 -8.14
N TYR A 287 -20.89 -6.76 -8.46
CA TYR A 287 -21.63 -5.70 -9.14
C TYR A 287 -22.05 -6.13 -10.56
N ALA A 288 -21.15 -6.76 -11.32
CA ALA A 288 -21.49 -7.31 -12.63
C ALA A 288 -22.64 -8.35 -12.54
N GLU A 289 -22.59 -9.23 -11.55
CA GLU A 289 -23.65 -10.22 -11.29
C GLU A 289 -24.99 -9.55 -10.96
N ALA A 290 -24.99 -8.50 -10.13
CA ALA A 290 -26.18 -7.72 -9.83
C ALA A 290 -26.75 -7.00 -11.07
N ALA A 291 -25.89 -6.55 -11.98
CA ALA A 291 -26.30 -5.96 -13.25
C ALA A 291 -26.94 -6.99 -14.20
N VAL A 292 -26.40 -8.21 -14.27
CA VAL A 292 -27.00 -9.34 -15.01
C VAL A 292 -28.40 -9.65 -14.46
N ASP A 293 -28.53 -9.77 -13.14
CA ASP A 293 -29.81 -10.05 -12.48
C ASP A 293 -30.83 -8.94 -12.72
N LEU A 294 -30.43 -7.66 -12.62
CA LEU A 294 -31.30 -6.52 -12.93
C LEU A 294 -31.80 -6.59 -14.37
N ASN A 295 -30.88 -6.77 -15.34
CA ASN A 295 -31.23 -6.78 -16.76
C ASN A 295 -32.18 -7.94 -17.08
N ARG A 296 -31.85 -9.16 -16.60
CA ARG A 296 -32.69 -10.36 -16.77
C ARG A 296 -34.08 -10.17 -16.15
N ASP A 297 -34.16 -9.77 -14.89
CA ASP A 297 -35.43 -9.73 -14.17
C ASP A 297 -36.35 -8.62 -14.72
N VAL A 298 -35.79 -7.50 -15.19
CA VAL A 298 -36.56 -6.47 -15.92
C VAL A 298 -36.98 -6.99 -17.29
N TRP A 299 -36.09 -7.62 -18.06
CA TRP A 299 -36.41 -8.21 -19.35
C TRP A 299 -37.56 -9.20 -19.26
N ASP A 300 -37.49 -10.17 -18.35
CA ASP A 300 -38.50 -11.21 -18.15
C ASP A 300 -39.88 -10.61 -17.85
N GLU A 301 -39.92 -9.55 -17.04
CA GLU A 301 -41.15 -8.86 -16.71
C GLU A 301 -41.72 -8.08 -17.90
N MET A 302 -40.87 -7.43 -18.70
CA MET A 302 -41.28 -6.72 -19.92
C MET A 302 -41.73 -7.69 -21.01
N GLU A 303 -41.02 -8.79 -21.22
CA GLU A 303 -41.39 -9.84 -22.17
C GLU A 303 -42.74 -10.48 -21.79
N ARG A 304 -42.93 -10.78 -20.50
CA ARG A 304 -44.23 -11.26 -19.98
C ARG A 304 -45.36 -10.28 -20.26
N ALA A 305 -45.15 -8.98 -19.97
CA ALA A 305 -46.15 -7.95 -20.21
C ALA A 305 -46.45 -7.81 -21.73
N MET A 306 -45.42 -7.87 -22.56
CA MET A 306 -45.53 -7.76 -24.02
C MET A 306 -46.26 -8.95 -24.64
N LYS A 307 -45.91 -10.20 -24.28
CA LYS A 307 -46.62 -11.41 -24.75
C LYS A 307 -48.10 -11.37 -24.39
N LYS A 308 -48.43 -10.88 -23.19
CA LYS A 308 -49.82 -10.72 -22.77
C LYS A 308 -50.55 -9.68 -23.62
N ALA A 309 -49.95 -8.52 -23.84
CA ALA A 309 -50.53 -7.47 -24.68
C ALA A 309 -50.72 -7.92 -26.14
N VAL A 310 -49.73 -8.60 -26.73
CA VAL A 310 -49.84 -9.18 -28.08
C VAL A 310 -51.02 -10.15 -28.18
N LYS A 311 -51.17 -11.05 -27.19
CA LYS A 311 -52.27 -12.01 -27.15
C LYS A 311 -53.63 -11.32 -27.07
N GLU A 312 -53.78 -10.32 -26.19
CA GLU A 312 -55.03 -9.56 -26.04
C GLU A 312 -55.40 -8.80 -27.32
N ILE A 313 -54.43 -8.15 -27.98
CA ILE A 313 -54.63 -7.45 -29.27
C ILE A 313 -55.05 -8.44 -30.37
N LEU A 314 -54.39 -9.61 -30.46
CA LEU A 314 -54.72 -10.62 -31.46
C LEU A 314 -56.11 -11.24 -31.23
N GLU A 315 -56.47 -11.52 -29.97
CA GLU A 315 -57.80 -12.01 -29.61
C GLU A 315 -58.90 -10.99 -29.96
N ASP A 316 -58.66 -9.70 -29.70
CA ASP A 316 -59.59 -8.63 -30.08
C ASP A 316 -59.74 -8.49 -31.60
N LEU A 317 -58.64 -8.62 -32.35
CA LEU A 317 -58.68 -8.63 -33.83
C LEU A 317 -59.40 -9.86 -34.41
N ALA A 318 -59.42 -10.98 -33.69
CA ALA A 318 -60.04 -12.24 -34.12
C ALA A 318 -61.54 -12.36 -33.77
N LYS A 319 -62.08 -11.50 -32.87
CA LYS A 319 -63.50 -11.53 -32.49
C LYS A 319 -64.41 -11.19 -33.69
N PRO A 320 -65.53 -11.91 -33.90
CA PRO A 320 -66.44 -11.65 -35.00
C PRO A 320 -67.04 -10.25 -34.90
N LYS A 321 -67.00 -9.51 -36.01
CA LYS A 321 -67.42 -8.11 -36.12
C LYS A 321 -68.94 -7.98 -36.01
N ASP A 322 -69.44 -7.69 -34.81
CA ASP A 322 -70.79 -7.13 -34.66
C ASP A 322 -70.72 -5.60 -34.84
N ALA A 323 -71.36 -5.11 -35.90
CA ALA A 323 -71.34 -3.72 -36.35
C ALA A 323 -71.87 -2.68 -35.33
N LYS A 324 -72.34 -3.11 -34.15
CA LYS A 324 -72.87 -2.24 -33.08
C LYS A 324 -71.99 -2.11 -31.84
N SER A 325 -70.99 -2.98 -31.61
CA SER A 325 -70.09 -2.85 -30.45
C SER A 325 -68.86 -1.99 -30.73
N LEU A 326 -68.63 -1.63 -32.00
CA LEU A 326 -67.47 -0.84 -32.45
C LEU A 326 -67.50 0.65 -32.02
N LEU A 327 -68.60 1.13 -31.42
CA LEU A 327 -68.74 2.52 -30.96
C LEU A 327 -68.31 2.73 -29.50
N GLY A 328 -67.99 1.67 -28.75
CA GLY A 328 -67.68 1.76 -27.31
C GLY A 328 -66.20 1.69 -26.94
N THR A 329 -65.38 0.94 -27.69
CA THR A 329 -64.03 0.59 -27.17
C THR A 329 -62.91 0.57 -28.21
N VAL A 330 -63.20 0.59 -29.52
CA VAL A 330 -62.15 0.66 -30.56
C VAL A 330 -62.70 1.42 -31.77
N THR A 331 -62.68 2.75 -31.75
CA THR A 331 -62.89 3.55 -32.96
C THR A 331 -62.04 4.81 -32.93
N ASN A 332 -60.83 4.67 -33.46
CA ASN A 332 -60.15 5.56 -34.41
C ASN A 332 -58.67 5.11 -34.47
N VAL A 333 -58.10 4.57 -35.56
CA VAL A 333 -58.38 4.85 -36.99
C VAL A 333 -57.91 3.68 -37.89
N ILE A 334 -58.68 3.35 -38.93
CA ILE A 334 -58.13 3.06 -40.27
C ILE A 334 -58.82 4.03 -41.23
N GLY A 335 -58.04 4.96 -41.77
CA GLY A 335 -58.42 5.95 -42.75
C GLY A 335 -57.14 6.56 -43.28
N LYS A 336 -56.90 6.41 -44.59
CA LYS A 336 -55.69 6.80 -45.32
C LYS A 336 -55.17 8.19 -44.93
N GLY A 337 -53.92 8.27 -44.49
CA GLY A 337 -53.16 9.51 -44.34
C GLY A 337 -52.98 9.98 -42.90
N VAL A 338 -51.71 9.97 -42.47
CA VAL A 338 -51.10 10.82 -41.42
C VAL A 338 -51.84 10.93 -40.08
N GLY A 339 -51.25 10.30 -39.05
CA GLY A 339 -51.39 10.73 -37.65
C GLY A 339 -52.39 9.93 -36.83
N LEU A 340 -52.01 8.73 -36.42
CA LEU A 340 -52.77 7.91 -35.48
C LEU A 340 -52.16 8.11 -34.09
N VAL A 341 -52.74 9.01 -33.29
CA VAL A 341 -52.38 9.20 -31.88
C VAL A 341 -53.37 8.41 -31.03
N LEU A 342 -53.01 7.17 -30.72
CA LEU A 342 -53.64 6.41 -29.65
C LEU A 342 -53.00 6.84 -28.33
N SER A 343 -53.73 7.61 -27.53
CA SER A 343 -53.32 7.96 -26.16
C SER A 343 -53.62 6.78 -25.23
N PHE A 344 -52.81 5.72 -25.34
CA PHE A 344 -52.86 4.62 -24.37
C PHE A 344 -51.93 4.93 -23.20
N ASP A 345 -52.44 4.79 -21.98
CA ASP A 345 -51.57 4.68 -20.81
C ASP A 345 -50.77 3.36 -20.93
N VAL A 346 -49.44 3.47 -20.91
CA VAL A 346 -48.49 2.37 -21.03
C VAL A 346 -48.83 1.26 -20.04
N LYS A 347 -49.25 1.59 -18.82
CA LYS A 347 -49.65 0.62 -17.78
C LYS A 347 -50.95 -0.12 -18.10
N THR A 348 -51.82 0.49 -18.90
CA THR A 348 -53.14 -0.05 -19.23
C THR A 348 -53.05 -1.04 -20.41
N VAL A 349 -52.16 -0.80 -21.38
CA VAL A 349 -51.96 -1.70 -22.53
C VAL A 349 -50.88 -2.75 -22.26
N LEU A 350 -49.75 -2.35 -21.69
CA LEU A 350 -48.75 -3.28 -21.19
C LEU A 350 -49.09 -3.48 -19.72
N ASN A 351 -49.75 -4.58 -19.38
CA ASN A 351 -50.13 -4.96 -18.02
C ASN A 351 -48.89 -5.28 -17.16
N ILE A 352 -48.08 -4.24 -16.94
CA ILE A 352 -46.77 -4.24 -16.30
C ILE A 352 -47.00 -4.18 -14.78
N ASP A 353 -46.43 -5.15 -14.07
CA ASP A 353 -46.45 -5.13 -12.61
C ASP A 353 -45.42 -4.12 -12.10
N THR A 354 -45.86 -2.87 -11.95
CA THR A 354 -45.01 -1.77 -11.46
C THR A 354 -44.47 -2.07 -10.05
N ALA A 355 -45.22 -2.80 -9.21
CA ALA A 355 -44.77 -3.16 -7.87
C ALA A 355 -43.67 -4.24 -7.92
N LYS A 356 -43.72 -5.17 -8.87
CA LYS A 356 -42.64 -6.12 -9.13
C LYS A 356 -41.40 -5.43 -9.68
N LEU A 357 -41.54 -4.54 -10.66
CA LEU A 357 -40.41 -3.76 -11.18
C LEU A 357 -39.73 -2.91 -10.10
N ASN A 358 -40.52 -2.24 -9.25
CA ASN A 358 -39.97 -1.49 -8.12
C ASN A 358 -39.19 -2.40 -7.16
N ARG A 359 -39.71 -3.60 -6.84
CA ARG A 359 -39.00 -4.57 -6.00
C ARG A 359 -37.70 -5.08 -6.61
N ILE A 360 -37.64 -5.24 -7.94
CA ILE A 360 -36.40 -5.62 -8.65
C ILE A 360 -35.35 -4.51 -8.47
N VAL A 361 -35.74 -3.25 -8.67
CA VAL A 361 -34.86 -2.09 -8.46
C VAL A 361 -34.45 -1.96 -6.99
N ASP A 362 -35.36 -2.16 -6.04
CA ASP A 362 -35.06 -2.13 -4.60
C ASP A 362 -34.02 -3.20 -4.23
N ARG A 363 -34.13 -4.41 -4.80
CA ARG A 363 -33.14 -5.48 -4.60
C ARG A 363 -31.78 -5.09 -5.14
N TYR A 364 -31.73 -4.59 -6.38
CA TYR A 364 -30.48 -4.16 -7.02
C TYR A 364 -29.80 -3.03 -6.24
N THR A 365 -30.55 -1.96 -5.91
CA THR A 365 -30.03 -0.82 -5.14
C THR A 365 -29.56 -1.23 -3.74
N GLY A 366 -30.26 -2.16 -3.07
CA GLY A 366 -29.83 -2.73 -1.80
C GLY A 366 -28.51 -3.52 -1.89
N VAL A 367 -28.26 -4.23 -3.00
CA VAL A 367 -26.95 -4.87 -3.25
C VAL A 367 -25.87 -3.80 -3.40
N LEU A 368 -26.11 -2.76 -4.20
CA LEU A 368 -25.14 -1.69 -4.44
C LEU A 368 -24.76 -0.93 -3.16
N ASP A 369 -25.71 -0.66 -2.27
CA ASP A 369 -25.42 -0.05 -0.97
C ASP A 369 -24.50 -0.94 -0.12
N GLY A 370 -24.74 -2.25 -0.12
CA GLY A 370 -23.86 -3.22 0.55
C GLY A 370 -22.45 -3.27 -0.05
N LEU A 371 -22.35 -3.27 -1.38
CA LEU A 371 -21.08 -3.23 -2.11
C LEU A 371 -20.33 -1.91 -1.86
N THR A 372 -21.03 -0.78 -1.82
CA THR A 372 -20.46 0.54 -1.50
C THR A 372 -19.89 0.54 -0.08
N THR A 373 -20.63 0.01 0.90
CA THR A 373 -20.15 -0.10 2.29
C THR A 373 -18.87 -0.92 2.38
N ARG A 374 -18.80 -2.05 1.66
CA ARG A 374 -17.58 -2.89 1.60
C ARG A 374 -16.42 -2.16 0.94
N MET A 375 -16.66 -1.45 -0.15
CA MET A 375 -15.65 -0.63 -0.83
C MET A 375 -15.07 0.43 0.13
N GLU A 376 -15.93 1.19 0.83
CA GLU A 376 -15.49 2.23 1.76
C GLU A 376 -14.71 1.68 2.96
N ALA A 377 -15.00 0.46 3.41
CA ALA A 377 -14.29 -0.20 4.51
C ALA A 377 -12.79 -0.43 4.20
N LEU A 378 -12.41 -0.51 2.91
CA LEU A 378 -11.02 -0.65 2.47
C LEU A 378 -10.15 0.57 2.78
N LYS A 379 -10.76 1.73 3.08
CA LYS A 379 -10.03 2.98 3.33
C LYS A 379 -9.11 2.91 4.56
N GLY A 380 -9.57 2.31 5.65
CA GLY A 380 -8.82 2.26 6.91
C GLY A 380 -7.45 1.57 6.77
N PRO A 381 -7.41 0.31 6.29
CA PRO A 381 -6.16 -0.38 5.98
C PRO A 381 -5.26 0.41 5.01
N LEU A 382 -5.83 0.99 3.95
CA LEU A 382 -5.09 1.76 2.96
C LEU A 382 -4.44 3.03 3.54
N ASP A 383 -5.16 3.76 4.41
CA ASP A 383 -4.61 4.93 5.09
C ASP A 383 -3.43 4.53 6.00
N GLU A 384 -3.55 3.41 6.72
CA GLU A 384 -2.46 2.90 7.55
C GLU A 384 -1.25 2.48 6.71
N ALA A 385 -1.47 1.86 5.54
CA ALA A 385 -0.41 1.53 4.59
C ALA A 385 0.25 2.77 4.01
N TYR A 386 -0.51 3.82 3.70
CA TYR A 386 0.01 5.09 3.21
C TYR A 386 0.98 5.75 4.19
N LEU A 387 0.63 5.71 5.48
CA LEU A 387 1.48 6.22 6.56
C LEU A 387 2.74 5.36 6.76
N SER A 388 2.60 4.05 6.65
CA SER A 388 3.66 3.09 6.97
C SER A 388 4.65 2.83 5.84
N ALA A 389 4.28 3.17 4.59
CA ALA A 389 5.14 2.98 3.43
C ALA A 389 6.52 3.68 3.62
N PRO A 390 7.65 2.96 3.51
CA PRO A 390 8.96 3.54 3.76
C PRO A 390 9.33 4.64 2.76
N LYS A 391 10.03 5.68 3.23
CA LYS A 391 10.68 6.65 2.33
C LYS A 391 11.89 6.01 1.65
N PHE A 392 12.33 6.64 0.55
CA PHE A 392 13.57 6.31 -0.14
C PHE A 392 14.77 6.30 0.81
N GLU A 393 14.95 7.34 1.64
CA GLU A 393 16.11 7.46 2.54
C GLU A 393 16.11 6.38 3.63
N ALA A 394 14.93 5.95 4.09
CA ALA A 394 14.81 4.83 5.02
C ALA A 394 15.21 3.50 4.36
N GLY A 395 14.86 3.31 3.08
CA GLY A 395 15.30 2.16 2.27
C GLY A 395 16.81 2.12 2.12
N VAL A 396 17.43 3.25 1.77
CA VAL A 396 18.90 3.40 1.67
C VAL A 396 19.58 3.03 2.99
N ALA A 397 19.14 3.63 4.10
CA ALA A 397 19.74 3.40 5.42
C ALA A 397 19.65 1.94 5.88
N ARG A 398 18.51 1.28 5.67
CA ARG A 398 18.34 -0.15 6.01
C ARG A 398 19.25 -1.05 5.18
N ALA A 399 19.38 -0.75 3.88
CA ALA A 399 20.25 -1.52 2.99
C ALA A 399 21.73 -1.33 3.33
N HIS A 400 22.14 -0.15 3.79
CA HIS A 400 23.46 0.06 4.39
C HIS A 400 23.69 -0.88 5.57
N GLY A 401 22.80 -0.87 6.57
CA GLY A 401 22.91 -1.75 7.75
C GLY A 401 22.98 -3.24 7.41
N PHE A 402 22.05 -3.72 6.59
CA PHE A 402 21.99 -5.13 6.21
C PHE A 402 23.17 -5.54 5.29
N GLY A 403 23.53 -4.70 4.32
CA GLY A 403 24.63 -4.95 3.40
C GLY A 403 26.00 -4.96 4.10
N ALA A 404 26.23 -4.02 5.03
CA ALA A 404 27.46 -3.99 5.81
C ALA A 404 27.59 -5.23 6.70
N ARG A 405 26.49 -5.64 7.34
CA ARG A 405 26.42 -6.91 8.07
C ARG A 405 26.80 -8.10 7.18
N ALA A 406 26.23 -8.18 5.97
CA ALA A 406 26.52 -9.24 4.99
C ALA A 406 28.00 -9.33 4.63
N LEU A 407 28.66 -8.18 4.44
CA LEU A 407 30.07 -8.13 4.05
C LEU A 407 31.07 -8.38 5.19
N GLU A 408 30.74 -8.03 6.43
CA GLU A 408 31.69 -7.99 7.55
C GLU A 408 31.54 -9.11 8.58
N GLU A 409 30.34 -9.68 8.77
CA GLU A 409 30.09 -10.54 9.94
C GLU A 409 30.88 -11.87 9.93
N PHE A 410 31.24 -12.37 8.75
CA PHE A 410 32.02 -13.61 8.60
C PHE A 410 33.53 -13.38 8.51
N LYS A 411 33.97 -12.12 8.58
CA LYS A 411 35.39 -11.77 8.54
C LYS A 411 35.96 -11.76 9.95
N GLU A 412 37.21 -12.19 10.08
CA GLU A 412 37.92 -12.20 11.38
C GLU A 412 38.17 -10.77 11.88
N SER A 413 38.46 -9.83 10.97
CA SER A 413 38.68 -8.42 11.28
C SER A 413 37.39 -7.62 11.17
N LYS A 414 36.62 -7.63 12.24
CA LYS A 414 35.40 -6.84 12.40
C LYS A 414 35.74 -5.43 12.86
N VAL A 415 35.57 -4.41 12.02
CA VAL A 415 35.90 -3.03 12.44
C VAL A 415 34.80 -2.01 12.17
N TRP A 416 34.04 -1.72 13.22
CA TRP A 416 32.83 -0.88 13.23
C TRP A 416 33.05 0.53 13.77
N LEU A 417 34.09 0.68 14.59
CA LEU A 417 34.50 1.93 15.21
C LEU A 417 36.01 1.88 15.38
N LYS A 418 36.72 2.85 14.80
CA LYS A 418 38.17 2.98 14.90
C LYS A 418 38.53 4.25 15.65
N VAL A 419 39.80 4.35 16.01
CA VAL A 419 40.42 5.62 16.39
C VAL A 419 41.39 5.99 15.29
N ASP A 420 41.21 7.15 14.69
CA ASP A 420 42.06 7.66 13.62
C ASP A 420 43.43 8.11 14.16
N SER A 421 44.32 8.54 13.27
CA SER A 421 45.65 9.03 13.64
C SER A 421 45.64 10.28 14.53
N HIS A 422 44.52 11.00 14.60
CA HIS A 422 44.33 12.20 15.42
C HIS A 422 43.68 11.88 16.78
N GLY A 423 43.37 10.61 17.05
CA GLY A 423 42.70 10.20 18.28
C GLY A 423 41.18 10.35 18.25
N SER A 424 40.60 10.72 17.10
CA SER A 424 39.15 10.82 16.91
C SER A 424 38.55 9.46 16.60
N TYR A 425 37.33 9.21 17.05
CA TYR A 425 36.53 8.09 16.61
C TYR A 425 36.17 8.25 15.13
N ASP A 426 36.30 7.15 14.38
CA ASP A 426 35.87 6.97 12.99
C ASP A 426 34.81 5.86 12.97
N LEU A 427 33.55 6.24 12.75
CA LEU A 427 32.38 5.38 12.93
C LEU A 427 31.90 4.85 11.57
N ASN A 428 31.75 3.53 11.48
CA ASN A 428 30.91 2.92 10.45
C ASN A 428 29.56 2.56 11.07
N LEU A 429 28.57 3.44 10.87
CA LEU A 429 27.25 3.29 11.49
C LEU A 429 26.50 2.08 10.93
N ALA A 430 26.64 1.81 9.63
CA ALA A 430 26.05 0.64 8.97
C ALA A 430 26.49 -0.68 9.60
N ALA A 431 27.79 -0.85 9.83
CA ALA A 431 28.32 -2.05 10.46
C ALA A 431 27.92 -2.18 11.95
N ASN A 432 27.49 -1.08 12.57
CA ASN A 432 27.00 -1.05 13.94
C ASN A 432 25.52 -1.45 14.08
N GLU A 433 24.69 -1.22 13.05
CA GLU A 433 23.23 -1.26 13.08
C GLU A 433 22.60 -2.58 13.60
N HIS A 434 23.31 -3.70 13.57
CA HIS A 434 22.80 -4.99 14.04
C HIS A 434 23.63 -5.61 15.17
N THR A 435 24.60 -4.84 15.68
CA THR A 435 25.50 -5.28 16.74
C THR A 435 24.94 -4.85 18.09
N ASP A 436 24.87 -5.77 19.06
CA ASP A 436 24.44 -5.49 20.44
C ASP A 436 23.06 -4.79 20.57
N GLY A 437 22.18 -4.97 19.58
CA GLY A 437 20.88 -4.30 19.54
C GLY A 437 20.91 -2.87 19.00
N GLY A 438 21.91 -2.55 18.15
CA GLY A 438 21.89 -1.42 17.22
C GLY A 438 20.53 -1.26 16.53
N HIS A 439 20.08 -0.02 16.34
CA HIS A 439 18.81 0.26 15.66
C HIS A 439 18.65 1.74 15.21
N THR A 440 19.75 2.41 14.94
CA THR A 440 19.75 3.82 14.50
C THR A 440 19.10 3.95 13.12
N LEU A 441 19.58 3.18 12.15
CA LEU A 441 19.16 3.25 10.75
C LEU A 441 17.69 2.85 10.56
N ASP A 442 17.24 1.78 11.22
CA ASP A 442 15.83 1.38 11.12
C ASP A 442 14.90 2.38 11.82
N ARG A 443 15.24 2.84 13.04
CA ARG A 443 14.29 3.61 13.85
C ARG A 443 14.38 5.12 13.72
N HIS A 444 15.52 5.65 13.28
CA HIS A 444 15.86 7.07 13.39
C HIS A 444 16.40 7.68 12.10
N VAL A 445 16.22 7.03 10.95
CA VAL A 445 16.62 7.60 9.65
C VAL A 445 15.46 7.61 8.67
N GLY A 446 15.29 8.73 7.96
CA GLY A 446 14.39 8.85 6.80
C GLY A 446 12.90 8.65 7.13
N LYS A 447 12.43 9.15 8.27
CA LYS A 447 11.01 9.03 8.67
C LYS A 447 10.23 10.29 8.32
N THR A 448 8.97 10.14 7.93
CA THR A 448 8.05 11.29 7.78
C THR A 448 7.53 11.74 9.14
N ASP A 449 7.02 12.97 9.21
CA ASP A 449 6.38 13.51 10.43
C ASP A 449 5.25 12.60 10.90
N GLU A 450 4.45 12.08 9.97
CA GLU A 450 3.35 11.18 10.28
C GLU A 450 3.84 9.83 10.82
N GLN A 451 4.97 9.31 10.32
CA GLN A 451 5.60 8.10 10.85
C GLN A 451 6.15 8.30 12.27
N LEU A 452 6.66 9.50 12.56
CA LEU A 452 7.09 9.85 13.92
C LEU A 452 5.88 9.93 14.87
N ALA A 453 4.77 10.53 14.45
CA ALA A 453 3.53 10.53 15.22
C ALA A 453 2.95 9.11 15.37
N GLN A 454 3.00 8.29 14.32
CA GLN A 454 2.60 6.88 14.34
C GLN A 454 3.40 6.08 15.37
N ARG A 455 4.71 6.32 15.47
CA ARG A 455 5.56 5.69 16.51
C ARG A 455 5.09 6.05 17.92
N LEU A 456 4.72 7.30 18.18
CA LEU A 456 4.18 7.71 19.48
C LEU A 456 2.82 7.08 19.77
N ARG A 457 1.97 6.91 18.75
CA ARG A 457 0.71 6.17 18.83
C ARG A 457 0.90 4.71 19.19
N ASP A 458 1.92 4.08 18.63
CA ASP A 458 2.11 2.63 18.76
C ASP A 458 2.95 2.24 19.97
N GLN A 459 3.78 3.14 20.48
CA GLN A 459 4.53 2.95 21.71
C GLN A 459 3.85 3.60 22.91
N GLN A 460 2.57 3.31 23.15
CA GLN A 460 1.83 3.88 24.28
C GLN A 460 2.12 3.14 25.60
N SER A 461 2.21 3.92 26.68
CA SER A 461 2.28 3.40 28.05
C SER A 461 0.90 3.06 28.60
N ASN A 462 -0.11 3.86 28.26
CA ASN A 462 -1.51 3.70 28.64
C ASN A 462 -2.41 4.18 27.49
N GLY A 463 -3.62 3.62 27.41
CA GLY A 463 -4.65 4.05 26.45
C GLY A 463 -5.19 5.47 26.71
N PRO A 464 -6.18 5.90 25.92
CA PRO A 464 -6.80 7.21 26.04
C PRO A 464 -7.33 7.53 27.45
N THR A 465 -7.07 8.74 27.92
CA THR A 465 -7.60 9.30 29.18
C THR A 465 -7.98 10.76 28.97
N GLN A 466 -8.70 11.38 29.91
CA GLN A 466 -9.02 12.82 29.83
C GLN A 466 -7.76 13.71 29.69
N ALA A 467 -6.65 13.33 30.34
CA ALA A 467 -5.38 14.05 30.25
C ALA A 467 -4.57 13.72 28.99
N TRP A 468 -4.84 12.57 28.37
CA TRP A 468 -4.17 12.05 27.18
C TRP A 468 -5.22 11.50 26.21
N PRO A 469 -5.93 12.38 25.49
CA PRO A 469 -7.07 11.97 24.65
C PRO A 469 -6.68 10.98 23.56
N HIS A 470 -5.41 11.00 23.12
CA HIS A 470 -4.87 10.10 22.10
C HIS A 470 -4.03 8.95 22.66
N GLY A 471 -4.06 8.73 23.99
CA GLY A 471 -3.17 7.82 24.71
C GLY A 471 -1.80 8.42 25.05
N LYS A 472 -1.15 7.95 26.12
CA LYS A 472 0.12 8.50 26.61
C LYS A 472 1.31 7.72 26.02
N PRO A 473 2.15 8.33 25.15
CA PRO A 473 3.34 7.66 24.65
C PRO A 473 4.27 7.24 25.80
N GLY A 474 4.87 6.06 25.71
CA GLY A 474 5.90 5.56 26.63
C GLY A 474 7.26 6.24 26.42
N ILE A 475 7.52 6.73 25.21
CA ILE A 475 8.73 7.49 24.88
C ILE A 475 8.49 9.01 24.95
N ALA A 476 9.55 9.79 25.14
CA ALA A 476 9.47 11.25 25.27
C ALA A 476 9.25 11.99 23.93
N GLY A 477 9.63 11.36 22.83
CA GLY A 477 9.48 11.88 21.47
C GLY A 477 9.95 10.82 20.47
N ALA A 478 9.62 11.04 19.20
CA ALA A 478 10.08 10.25 18.08
C ALA A 478 10.76 11.19 17.09
N SER A 479 11.98 10.86 16.67
CA SER A 479 12.80 11.70 15.81
C SER A 479 13.54 10.89 14.77
N ALA A 480 13.91 11.56 13.68
CA ALA A 480 14.72 10.97 12.62
C ALA A 480 15.69 11.97 11.99
N PHE A 481 16.91 11.50 11.73
CA PHE A 481 17.87 12.09 10.81
C PHE A 481 17.27 12.08 9.39
N PRO A 482 17.63 13.06 8.54
CA PRO A 482 17.11 13.11 7.18
C PRO A 482 17.54 11.91 6.33
N ASP A 483 18.78 11.46 6.46
CA ASP A 483 19.37 10.38 5.67
C ASP A 483 20.51 9.66 6.43
N TYR A 484 21.01 8.57 5.82
CA TYR A 484 22.08 7.72 6.38
C TYR A 484 23.35 8.51 6.70
N ARG A 485 23.83 9.31 5.73
CA ARG A 485 25.10 10.02 5.85
C ARG A 485 25.04 11.01 7.00
N ARG A 486 23.92 11.72 7.12
CA ARG A 486 23.71 12.66 8.21
C ARG A 486 23.67 11.98 9.58
N ALA A 487 23.08 10.79 9.65
CA ALA A 487 23.07 10.00 10.88
C ALA A 487 24.48 9.56 11.29
N GLU A 488 25.31 9.11 10.34
CA GLU A 488 26.71 8.73 10.57
C GLU A 488 27.53 9.92 11.04
N ASP A 489 27.57 11.01 10.25
CA ASP A 489 28.35 12.22 10.53
C ASP A 489 28.03 12.81 11.92
N LEU A 490 26.75 12.90 12.28
CA LEU A 490 26.33 13.48 13.55
C LEU A 490 26.56 12.55 14.74
N THR A 491 26.45 11.24 14.53
CA THR A 491 26.74 10.27 15.59
C THR A 491 28.24 10.29 15.89
N GLU A 492 29.08 10.26 14.86
CA GLU A 492 30.53 10.40 15.00
C GLU A 492 30.91 11.73 15.68
N TYR A 493 30.31 12.84 15.23
CA TYR A 493 30.51 14.14 15.85
C TYR A 493 30.19 14.12 17.35
N ASN A 494 29.06 13.53 17.74
CA ASN A 494 28.65 13.46 19.14
C ASN A 494 29.63 12.62 19.98
N LEU A 495 30.08 11.47 19.46
CA LEU A 495 31.09 10.63 20.10
C LEU A 495 32.40 11.39 20.30
N ASN A 496 32.87 12.09 19.27
CA ASN A 496 34.11 12.85 19.32
C ASN A 496 34.01 14.06 20.27
N LYS A 497 32.88 14.75 20.27
CA LYS A 497 32.62 15.86 21.20
C LYS A 497 32.62 15.40 22.66
N ASN A 498 32.12 14.20 22.90
CA ASN A 498 32.01 13.60 24.23
C ASN A 498 33.16 12.66 24.61
N LYS A 499 34.24 12.58 23.81
CA LYS A 499 35.33 11.62 24.00
C LYS A 499 35.89 11.60 25.44
N ALA A 500 36.19 12.77 26.01
CA ALA A 500 36.70 12.86 27.38
C ALA A 500 35.70 12.36 28.43
N ALA A 501 34.40 12.62 28.22
CA ALA A 501 33.34 12.15 29.11
C ALA A 501 33.10 10.64 28.97
N ILE A 502 33.22 10.10 27.76
CA ILE A 502 33.18 8.66 27.48
C ILE A 502 34.34 7.96 28.18
N ASP A 503 35.57 8.47 28.01
CA ASP A 503 36.76 7.93 28.68
C ASP A 503 36.64 7.98 30.21
N ALA A 504 36.12 9.08 30.75
CA ALA A 504 35.88 9.25 32.17
C ALA A 504 34.80 8.29 32.70
N TRP A 505 33.76 8.01 31.92
CA TRP A 505 32.74 7.03 32.30
C TRP A 505 33.28 5.60 32.29
N ILE A 506 34.08 5.25 31.28
CA ILE A 506 34.68 3.91 31.15
C ILE A 506 35.68 3.65 32.29
N LYS A 507 36.56 4.61 32.58
CA LYS A 507 37.69 4.45 33.52
C LYS A 507 37.40 4.91 34.95
N GLY A 508 36.38 5.76 35.15
CA GLY A 508 36.08 6.39 36.43
C GLY A 508 35.69 5.39 37.51
N PRO A 509 35.76 5.73 38.82
CA PRO A 509 35.31 4.84 39.89
C PRO A 509 33.79 4.97 40.17
N PRO A 510 33.02 3.86 40.20
CA PRO A 510 33.40 2.52 39.74
C PRO A 510 33.45 2.44 38.21
N PRO A 511 34.37 1.63 37.64
CA PRO A 511 34.48 1.49 36.19
C PRO A 511 33.19 0.89 35.61
N ALA A 512 32.94 1.18 34.34
CA ALA A 512 31.80 0.60 33.65
C ALA A 512 31.89 -0.93 33.67
N THR A 513 30.78 -1.60 34.01
CA THR A 513 30.66 -3.05 33.92
C THR A 513 30.14 -3.44 32.54
N ASP A 514 30.56 -4.59 32.01
CA ASP A 514 30.08 -5.07 30.70
C ASP A 514 28.56 -5.04 30.60
N GLY A 515 28.06 -4.51 29.48
CA GLY A 515 26.63 -4.29 29.25
C GLY A 515 26.07 -2.99 29.82
N ALA A 516 26.83 -2.22 30.61
CA ALA A 516 26.38 -0.91 31.10
C ALA A 516 26.11 0.04 29.93
N VAL A 517 24.97 0.74 29.99
CA VAL A 517 24.55 1.69 28.95
C VAL A 517 24.63 3.11 29.48
N LYS A 518 25.15 4.03 28.67
CA LYS A 518 25.15 5.46 28.97
C LYS A 518 24.82 6.30 27.74
N ASP A 519 24.09 7.38 27.98
CA ASP A 519 23.73 8.41 27.01
C ASP A 519 24.74 9.56 27.01
N PHE A 520 24.99 10.08 25.82
CA PHE A 520 25.84 11.24 25.57
C PHE A 520 25.13 12.18 24.62
N HIS A 521 25.20 13.47 24.94
CA HIS A 521 24.47 14.52 24.24
C HIS A 521 25.42 15.57 23.68
N ALA A 522 25.12 16.06 22.48
CA ALA A 522 25.75 17.24 21.91
C ALA A 522 24.74 18.02 21.08
N THR A 523 25.01 19.30 20.87
CA THR A 523 24.32 20.08 19.83
C THR A 523 25.07 19.90 18.51
N ALA A 524 24.33 19.73 17.42
CA ALA A 524 24.88 19.67 16.07
C ALA A 524 25.76 20.90 15.78
N PRO A 525 26.85 20.72 15.03
CA PRO A 525 27.83 21.79 14.81
C PRO A 525 27.21 22.96 14.07
N ASN A 526 27.74 24.17 14.30
CA ASN A 526 27.31 25.39 13.60
C ASN A 526 25.81 25.76 13.76
N GLY A 527 25.13 25.21 14.76
CA GLY A 527 23.70 25.50 15.02
C GLY A 527 22.76 24.91 13.98
N GLU A 528 23.23 23.96 13.17
CA GLU A 528 22.43 23.31 12.14
C GLU A 528 21.41 22.32 12.73
N THR A 529 20.41 21.94 11.94
CA THR A 529 19.45 20.91 12.35
C THR A 529 20.10 19.52 12.37
N SER A 530 19.83 18.75 13.42
CA SER A 530 20.16 17.33 13.48
C SER A 530 19.07 16.47 12.84
N GLY A 531 17.83 16.96 12.79
CA GLY A 531 16.72 16.27 12.16
C GLY A 531 15.38 16.81 12.64
N ARG A 532 14.32 16.01 12.47
CA ARG A 532 12.96 16.40 12.86
C ARG A 532 12.44 15.50 13.98
N SER A 533 11.64 16.07 14.87
CA SER A 533 11.10 15.37 16.04
C SER A 533 9.65 15.73 16.31
N VAL A 534 8.83 14.71 16.56
CA VAL A 534 7.51 14.87 17.20
C VAL A 534 7.69 14.59 18.68
N SER A 535 7.38 15.57 19.52
CA SER A 535 7.53 15.42 20.96
C SER A 535 6.21 15.01 21.63
N LYS A 536 6.32 14.33 22.78
CA LYS A 536 5.17 13.84 23.54
C LYS A 536 4.30 14.98 24.09
N GLN A 537 4.92 16.08 24.51
CA GLN A 537 4.25 17.27 25.04
C GLN A 537 4.22 18.37 23.97
N PRO A 538 3.34 19.37 24.04
CA PRO A 538 3.44 20.54 23.17
C PRO A 538 4.81 21.24 23.32
N VAL A 539 5.50 21.52 22.22
CA VAL A 539 6.72 22.34 22.24
C VAL A 539 6.40 23.84 22.32
N ASP A 540 5.22 24.24 21.82
CA ASP A 540 4.66 25.58 21.94
C ASP A 540 3.24 25.48 22.53
N PRO A 541 3.00 26.03 23.74
CA PRO A 541 1.68 26.03 24.35
C PRO A 541 0.56 26.67 23.50
N ASN A 542 0.91 27.52 22.53
CA ASN A 542 -0.03 28.21 21.66
C ASN A 542 -0.30 27.47 20.34
N ASP A 543 0.50 26.46 20.00
CA ASP A 543 0.30 25.63 18.81
C ASP A 543 -0.25 24.26 19.23
N PRO A 544 -1.55 23.98 18.99
CA PRO A 544 -2.17 22.72 19.37
C PRO A 544 -1.64 21.52 18.58
N LEU A 545 -0.89 21.74 17.50
CA LEU A 545 -0.24 20.71 16.70
C LEU A 545 1.18 20.38 17.17
N SER A 546 1.69 21.10 18.17
CA SER A 546 3.10 21.07 18.56
C SER A 546 3.53 19.91 19.44
N GLY A 547 2.61 18.98 19.72
CA GLY A 547 2.92 17.76 20.47
C GLY A 547 1.81 16.73 20.40
N TYR A 548 2.20 15.47 20.58
CA TYR A 548 1.28 14.34 20.46
C TYR A 548 0.13 14.37 21.46
N LYS A 549 0.34 14.91 22.67
CA LYS A 549 -0.70 14.99 23.71
C LYS A 549 -2.00 15.62 23.20
N GLN A 550 -1.90 16.71 22.45
CA GLN A 550 -3.06 17.47 21.96
C GLN A 550 -3.45 17.04 20.54
N ALA A 551 -2.47 16.84 19.66
CA ALA A 551 -2.71 16.64 18.23
C ALA A 551 -2.87 15.17 17.81
N GLY A 552 -2.39 14.22 18.62
CA GLY A 552 -2.37 12.81 18.26
C GLY A 552 -1.61 12.56 16.96
N MET A 553 -2.24 11.86 16.02
CA MET A 553 -1.69 11.59 14.69
C MET A 553 -1.47 12.84 13.82
N ASN A 554 -2.09 13.98 14.18
CA ASN A 554 -1.91 15.25 13.47
C ASN A 554 -0.74 16.09 14.02
N ALA A 555 0.04 15.54 14.97
CA ALA A 555 1.18 16.24 15.55
C ALA A 555 2.25 16.52 14.49
N LYS A 556 2.73 17.75 14.43
CA LYS A 556 3.80 18.17 13.51
C LYS A 556 5.16 17.86 14.10
N ALA A 557 6.12 17.53 13.24
CA ALA A 557 7.51 17.45 13.65
C ALA A 557 8.18 18.83 13.56
N TYR A 558 9.11 19.11 14.47
CA TYR A 558 9.90 20.34 14.48
C TYR A 558 11.37 20.01 14.25
N ASP A 559 12.08 20.94 13.63
CA ASP A 559 13.53 20.87 13.55
C ASP A 559 14.11 20.89 14.97
N VAL A 560 15.08 20.02 15.19
CA VAL A 560 15.83 19.93 16.44
C VAL A 560 17.31 19.94 16.15
N THR A 561 18.12 20.38 17.11
CA THR A 561 19.57 20.55 16.93
C THR A 561 20.39 19.66 17.86
N GLY A 562 19.78 18.99 18.83
CA GLY A 562 20.47 18.05 19.72
C GLY A 562 20.69 16.68 19.07
N ILE A 563 21.68 15.95 19.57
CA ILE A 563 22.01 14.58 19.19
C ILE A 563 22.12 13.79 20.49
N ASP A 564 21.31 12.74 20.64
CA ASP A 564 21.36 11.79 21.75
C ASP A 564 21.91 10.47 21.22
N THR A 565 23.07 10.07 21.71
CA THR A 565 23.71 8.78 21.38
C THR A 565 23.85 7.94 22.62
N ARG A 566 23.37 6.69 22.56
CA ARG A 566 23.51 5.71 23.63
C ARG A 566 24.57 4.71 23.25
N ILE A 567 25.54 4.51 24.13
CA ILE A 567 26.59 3.51 23.97
C ILE A 567 26.48 2.45 25.06
N ARG A 568 26.88 1.22 24.73
CA ARG A 568 27.00 0.11 25.65
C ARG A 568 28.47 -0.25 25.83
N TYR A 569 28.93 -0.35 27.07
CA TYR A 569 30.27 -0.78 27.39
C TYR A 569 30.45 -2.28 27.09
N ASP A 570 31.56 -2.60 26.45
CA ASP A 570 31.98 -3.96 26.10
C ASP A 570 33.52 -4.02 26.13
N SER A 571 34.05 -4.65 27.18
CA SER A 571 35.49 -4.76 27.42
C SER A 571 36.24 -5.56 26.36
N SER A 572 35.55 -6.35 25.52
CA SER A 572 36.17 -7.12 24.45
C SER A 572 36.51 -6.30 23.20
N ARG A 573 36.08 -5.03 23.15
CA ARG A 573 36.22 -4.15 21.98
C ARG A 573 37.30 -3.10 22.17
N ASN A 574 37.74 -2.54 21.05
CA ASN A 574 38.61 -1.38 21.01
C ASN A 574 38.16 -0.41 19.91
N PRO A 575 37.56 0.76 20.25
CA PRO A 575 37.21 1.24 21.60
C PRO A 575 36.23 0.31 22.36
N PRO A 576 36.22 0.29 23.71
CA PRO A 576 35.49 -0.71 24.50
C PRO A 576 33.98 -0.37 24.65
N PHE A 577 33.32 -0.04 23.54
CA PHE A 577 31.88 0.20 23.50
C PHE A 577 31.27 0.01 22.10
N THR A 578 29.96 -0.19 22.05
CA THR A 578 29.13 -0.23 20.84
C THR A 578 28.09 0.89 20.87
N VAL A 579 27.78 1.49 19.71
CA VAL A 579 26.72 2.49 19.56
C VAL A 579 25.36 1.78 19.47
N MET A 580 24.59 1.77 20.55
CA MET A 580 23.28 1.10 20.53
C MET A 580 22.24 1.84 19.67
N THR A 581 22.22 3.15 19.77
CA THR A 581 21.29 3.99 19.02
C THR A 581 21.77 5.43 19.05
N SER A 582 21.44 6.17 18.01
CA SER A 582 21.62 7.61 17.91
C SER A 582 20.37 8.23 17.32
N MET A 583 20.00 9.41 17.78
CA MET A 583 18.79 10.08 17.32
C MET A 583 18.87 11.59 17.49
N PRO A 584 18.18 12.37 16.64
CA PRO A 584 17.98 13.78 16.89
C PRO A 584 17.21 13.99 18.20
N SER A 585 17.60 14.99 18.98
CA SER A 585 17.00 15.33 20.27
C SER A 585 16.85 16.83 20.41
N LYS A 586 16.03 17.28 21.36
CA LYS A 586 15.99 18.69 21.73
C LYS A 586 17.31 19.04 22.44
N SER A 587 17.90 20.19 22.11
CA SER A 587 19.15 20.68 22.70
C SER A 587 19.03 21.06 24.17
#